data_AF-A0A2W2F600-F1
#
_entry.id   AF-A0A2W2F600-F1
#
_cell.length_a   1.000
_cell.length_b   1.000
_cell.length_c   1.000
_cell.angle_alpha   90.00
_cell.angle_beta   90.00
_cell.angle_gamma   90.00
#
_symmetry.space_group_name_H-M   'P 1'
#
loop_
_entity.id
_entity.type
_entity.pdbx_description
1 polymer ?
#
loop_
_entity_poly.entity_id
_entity_poly.type
_entity_poly.pdbx_seq_one_letter_code
_entity_poly.pdbx_strand_id
1 'polypeptide(L)'
;MGTAVRVRGSARPGAHWRIGIRDPRDEQVCKALFAHDLAVATAQDPGRRSVTVVGPDLGAACGYAAALRAMPPAPARRFADRLGMAGPYDVLLVERDGRTTGTPGLAEYGAAAGTRLAG
;
A
#
# COMPACT_ATOMS: atom_id res chain seq x y z
N MET A 1 -11.09 6.08 -10.39
CA MET A 1 -11.60 4.77 -9.92
C MET A 1 -10.50 4.13 -9.10
N GLY A 2 -10.73 3.93 -7.80
CA GLY A 2 -9.74 3.32 -6.91
C GLY A 2 -9.82 1.79 -6.98
N THR A 3 -8.69 1.11 -6.91
CA THR A 3 -8.63 -0.35 -6.83
C THR A 3 -8.46 -0.74 -5.36
N ALA A 4 -9.39 -1.53 -4.82
CA ALA A 4 -9.39 -1.91 -3.42
C ALA A 4 -9.63 -3.42 -3.27
N VAL A 5 -8.91 -4.05 -2.36
CA VAL A 5 -8.99 -5.48 -2.07
C VAL A 5 -8.82 -5.74 -0.58
N ARG A 6 -9.55 -6.72 -0.06
CA ARG A 6 -9.31 -7.31 1.27
C ARG A 6 -8.92 -8.76 1.06
N VAL A 7 -7.75 -9.14 1.56
CA VAL A 7 -7.35 -10.54 1.67
C VAL A 7 -7.59 -11.05 3.08
N ARG A 8 -7.91 -12.34 3.21
CA ARG A 8 -8.17 -13.01 4.50
C ARG A 8 -7.48 -14.37 4.53
N GLY A 9 -7.05 -14.78 5.73
CA GLY A 9 -6.45 -16.11 5.91
C GLY A 9 -5.16 -16.29 5.13
N SER A 10 -5.10 -17.26 4.22
CA SER A 10 -3.85 -17.59 3.51
C SER A 10 -4.13 -17.91 2.04
N ALA A 11 -3.17 -17.63 1.15
CA ALA A 11 -3.30 -17.97 -0.27
C ALA A 11 -3.29 -19.50 -0.49
N ARG A 12 -2.57 -20.21 0.38
CA ARG A 12 -2.51 -21.67 0.58
C ARG A 12 -2.22 -21.90 2.06
N PRO A 13 -2.45 -23.09 2.64
CA PRO A 13 -2.19 -23.31 4.07
C PRO A 13 -0.82 -22.79 4.52
N GLY A 14 -0.80 -21.86 5.48
CA GLY A 14 0.42 -21.23 6.01
C GLY A 14 1.11 -20.19 5.13
N ALA A 15 0.67 -19.97 3.89
CA ALA A 15 1.31 -19.05 2.95
C ALA A 15 0.63 -17.67 2.93
N HIS A 16 1.42 -16.60 3.06
CA HIS A 16 0.93 -15.24 2.88
C HIS A 16 0.32 -15.02 1.48
N TRP A 17 -0.70 -14.18 1.39
CA TRP A 17 -1.10 -13.58 0.13
C TRP A 17 0.02 -12.70 -0.41
N ARG A 18 0.24 -12.72 -1.73
CA ARG A 18 1.12 -11.76 -2.42
C ARG A 18 0.25 -10.74 -3.14
N ILE A 19 0.26 -9.49 -2.69
CA ILE A 19 -0.48 -8.39 -3.28
C ILE A 19 0.50 -7.47 -4.02
N GLY A 20 0.33 -7.31 -5.34
CA GLY A 20 1.13 -6.38 -6.14
C GLY A 20 0.51 -4.99 -6.17
N ILE A 21 1.31 -3.96 -5.87
CA ILE A 21 0.98 -2.55 -6.12
C ILE A 21 1.60 -2.16 -7.45
N ARG A 22 0.78 -1.60 -8.34
CA ARG A 22 1.20 -1.16 -9.68
C ARG A 22 1.69 0.29 -9.68
N ASP A 23 2.73 0.56 -10.45
CA ASP A 23 3.13 1.90 -10.84
C ASP A 23 2.07 2.47 -11.79
N PRO A 24 1.48 3.64 -11.49
CA PRO A 24 0.43 4.24 -12.32
C PRO A 24 0.91 4.71 -13.70
N ARG A 25 2.23 4.66 -14.00
CA ARG A 25 2.80 5.12 -15.28
C ARG A 25 2.84 4.04 -16.35
N ASP A 26 3.15 2.80 -15.96
CA ASP A 26 3.37 1.67 -16.86
C ASP A 26 2.65 0.38 -16.43
N GLU A 27 1.87 0.44 -15.35
CA GLU A 27 1.13 -0.69 -14.76
C GLU A 27 2.00 -1.88 -14.31
N GLN A 28 3.33 -1.72 -14.26
CA GLN A 28 4.23 -2.73 -13.71
C GLN A 28 4.14 -2.76 -12.18
N VAL A 29 4.41 -3.92 -11.58
CA VAL A 29 4.39 -4.03 -10.10
C VAL A 29 5.64 -3.36 -9.52
N CYS A 30 5.46 -2.24 -8.82
CA CYS A 30 6.55 -1.51 -8.16
C CYS A 30 6.79 -1.93 -6.70
N LYS A 31 5.81 -2.57 -6.06
CA LYS A 31 5.91 -3.11 -4.71
C LYS A 31 5.06 -4.36 -4.56
N ALA A 32 5.59 -5.39 -3.90
CA ALA A 32 4.80 -6.54 -3.44
C ALA A 32 4.63 -6.47 -1.92
N LEU A 33 3.43 -6.77 -1.46
CA LEU A 33 3.07 -6.90 -0.05
C LEU A 33 2.71 -8.35 0.25
N PHE A 34 3.05 -8.79 1.45
CA PHE A 34 2.79 -10.14 1.93
C PHE A 34 2.04 -10.10 3.26
N ALA A 35 0.85 -10.69 3.33
CA ALA A 35 0.04 -10.72 4.54
C ALA A 35 -0.99 -11.85 4.55
N HIS A 36 -1.48 -12.20 5.73
CA HIS A 36 -2.63 -13.09 5.90
C HIS A 36 -3.96 -12.33 5.78
N ASP A 37 -4.10 -11.27 6.57
CA ASP A 37 -5.31 -10.45 6.65
C ASP A 37 -4.96 -8.99 6.44
N LEU A 38 -5.23 -8.46 5.24
CA LEU A 38 -4.86 -7.09 4.89
C LEU A 38 -5.88 -6.44 3.96
N ALA A 39 -6.27 -5.22 4.29
CA ALA A 39 -7.00 -4.34 3.41
C ALA A 39 -5.99 -3.49 2.65
N VAL A 40 -6.15 -3.35 1.34
CA VAL A 40 -5.29 -2.55 0.48
C VAL A 40 -6.19 -1.72 -0.42
N ALA A 41 -6.06 -0.41 -0.38
CA ALA A 41 -6.83 0.52 -1.21
C ALA A 41 -5.88 1.47 -1.94
N THR A 42 -5.98 1.53 -3.26
CA THR A 42 -5.18 2.42 -4.10
C THR A 42 -6.05 3.47 -4.77
N ALA A 43 -5.68 4.73 -4.63
CA ALA A 43 -6.29 5.86 -5.30
C ALA A 43 -5.25 6.52 -6.22
N GLN A 44 -5.49 6.46 -7.53
CA GLN A 44 -4.67 7.10 -8.54
C GLN A 44 -5.20 8.50 -8.87
N ASP A 45 -4.31 9.44 -9.19
CA ASP A 45 -4.67 10.71 -9.79
C ASP A 45 -4.45 10.70 -11.32
N PRO A 46 -5.08 11.61 -12.09
CA PRO A 46 -4.88 11.69 -13.55
C PRO A 46 -3.44 12.01 -13.97
N GLY A 47 -2.61 12.43 -13.03
CA GLY A 47 -1.23 12.85 -13.22
C GLY A 47 -0.19 11.74 -13.11
N ARG A 48 -0.62 10.47 -13.07
CA ARG A 48 0.24 9.29 -12.85
C ARG A 48 0.93 9.30 -11.48
N ARG A 49 0.27 9.84 -10.46
CA ARG A 49 0.62 9.62 -9.04
C ARG A 49 -0.41 8.68 -8.43
N SER A 50 0.00 7.89 -7.45
CA SER A 50 -0.92 7.03 -6.70
C SER A 50 -0.64 7.06 -5.21
N VAL A 51 -1.69 6.78 -4.45
CA VAL A 51 -1.64 6.56 -3.00
C VAL A 51 -2.21 5.19 -2.72
N THR A 52 -1.45 4.32 -2.08
CA THR A 52 -1.93 3.05 -1.54
C THR A 52 -1.94 3.11 -0.03
N VAL A 53 -3.07 2.78 0.59
CA VAL A 53 -3.21 2.66 2.03
C VAL A 53 -3.49 1.20 2.38
N VAL A 54 -2.83 0.71 3.41
CA VAL A 54 -3.00 -0.64 3.92
C VAL A 54 -3.35 -0.64 5.40
N GLY A 55 -4.12 -1.63 5.85
CA GLY A 55 -4.50 -1.77 7.25
C GLY A 55 -5.58 -2.82 7.49
N PRO A 56 -6.23 -2.81 8.67
CA PRO A 56 -7.19 -3.84 9.06
C PRO A 56 -8.58 -3.68 8.42
N ASP A 57 -9.00 -2.45 8.12
CA ASP A 57 -10.33 -2.16 7.57
C ASP A 57 -10.27 -1.57 6.16
N LEU A 58 -11.12 -2.10 5.27
CA LEU A 58 -11.14 -1.69 3.86
C LEU A 58 -11.83 -0.34 3.67
N GLY A 59 -12.87 -0.04 4.44
CA GLY A 59 -13.59 1.23 4.35
C GLY A 59 -12.70 2.41 4.73
N ALA A 60 -12.02 2.31 5.87
CA ALA A 60 -11.07 3.29 6.35
C ALA A 60 -9.87 3.42 5.39
N ALA A 61 -9.31 2.32 4.89
CA ALA A 61 -8.22 2.37 3.90
C ALA A 61 -8.65 3.14 2.63
N CYS A 62 -9.85 2.88 2.11
CA CYS A 62 -10.41 3.64 0.99
C CYS A 62 -10.57 5.13 1.31
N GLY A 63 -11.09 5.45 2.50
CA GLY A 63 -11.27 6.83 2.97
C GLY A 63 -9.94 7.59 3.05
N TYR A 64 -8.92 6.99 3.67
CA TYR A 64 -7.59 7.58 3.77
C TYR A 64 -6.92 7.73 2.40
N ALA A 65 -7.02 6.73 1.52
CA ALA A 65 -6.45 6.82 0.17
C ALA A 65 -7.09 7.96 -0.62
N ALA A 66 -8.42 8.12 -0.55
CA ALA A 66 -9.14 9.22 -1.19
C ALA A 66 -8.74 10.59 -0.62
N ALA A 67 -8.63 10.71 0.71
CA ALA A 67 -8.23 11.94 1.38
C ALA A 67 -6.79 12.35 1.01
N LEU A 68 -5.84 11.42 1.10
CA LEU A 68 -4.44 11.66 0.76
C LEU A 68 -4.23 12.00 -0.72
N ARG A 69 -5.02 11.39 -1.63
CA ARG A 69 -5.01 11.74 -3.06
C ARG A 69 -5.47 13.19 -3.29
N ALA A 70 -6.48 13.66 -2.54
CA ALA A 70 -7.01 15.01 -2.67
C ALA A 70 -6.09 16.08 -2.06
N MET A 71 -5.15 15.70 -1.20
CA MET A 71 -4.19 16.60 -0.59
C MET A 71 -3.03 16.95 -1.55
N PRO A 72 -2.48 18.18 -1.47
CA PRO A 72 -1.21 18.49 -2.11
C PRO A 72 -0.07 17.59 -1.57
N PRO A 73 1.00 17.34 -2.34
CA PRO A 73 2.01 16.32 -2.00
C PRO A 73 2.65 16.46 -0.61
N ALA A 74 3.08 17.67 -0.24
CA ALA A 74 3.73 17.90 1.05
C ALA A 74 2.77 17.70 2.25
N PRO A 75 1.55 18.28 2.27
CA PRO A 75 0.52 17.94 3.26
C PRO A 75 0.17 16.44 3.30
N ALA A 76 0.05 15.80 2.13
CA ALA A 76 -0.27 14.37 2.05
C ALA A 76 0.81 13.52 2.74
N ARG A 77 2.10 13.82 2.49
CA ARG A 77 3.21 13.12 3.14
C ARG A 77 3.20 13.28 4.66
N ARG A 78 3.02 14.52 5.16
CA ARG A 78 2.92 14.76 6.62
C ARG A 78 1.72 14.05 7.24
N PHE A 79 0.60 13.96 6.53
CA PHE A 79 -0.56 13.21 7.00
C PHE A 79 -0.27 11.71 7.02
N ALA A 80 0.34 11.17 5.97
CA ALA A 80 0.75 9.77 5.89
C ALA A 80 1.70 9.38 7.04
N ASP A 81 2.69 10.22 7.35
CA ASP A 81 3.62 9.98 8.47
C ASP A 81 2.88 9.90 9.82
N ARG A 82 1.94 10.83 10.06
CA ARG A 82 1.11 10.79 11.29
C ARG A 82 0.19 9.58 11.34
N LEU A 83 -0.39 9.20 10.21
CA LEU A 83 -1.27 8.02 10.12
C LEU A 83 -0.49 6.74 10.41
N GLY A 84 0.70 6.58 9.82
CA GLY A 84 1.62 5.48 10.11
C GLY A 84 2.02 5.42 11.57
N MET A 85 2.27 6.59 12.19
CA MET A 85 2.70 6.63 13.59
C MET A 85 1.58 6.39 14.59
N ALA A 86 0.35 6.78 14.26
CA ALA A 86 -0.82 6.42 15.07
C ALA A 86 -1.16 4.93 14.94
N GLY A 87 -0.79 4.30 13.81
CA GLY A 87 -1.29 2.99 13.42
C GLY A 87 -2.82 2.99 13.26
N PRO A 88 -3.43 1.86 12.87
CA PRO A 88 -2.80 0.65 12.32
C PRO A 88 -2.64 0.71 10.79
N TYR A 89 -2.57 1.91 10.19
CA TYR A 89 -2.54 2.08 8.73
C TYR A 89 -1.19 2.54 8.24
N ASP A 90 -0.75 1.96 7.14
CA ASP A 90 0.48 2.32 6.45
C ASP A 90 0.18 2.82 5.03
N VAL A 91 1.07 3.66 4.49
CA VAL A 91 0.85 4.39 3.24
C VAL A 91 2.04 4.25 2.31
N LEU A 92 1.79 3.92 1.04
CA LEU A 92 2.75 4.05 -0.06
C LEU A 92 2.29 5.18 -0.97
N LEU A 93 3.18 6.14 -1.24
CA LEU A 93 3.02 7.18 -2.24
C LEU A 93 3.92 6.84 -3.42
N VAL A 94 3.36 6.86 -4.64
CA VAL A 94 4.12 6.80 -5.89
C VAL A 94 3.97 8.14 -6.58
N GLU A 95 5.05 8.91 -6.65
CA GLU A 95 5.05 10.24 -7.27
C GLU A 95 5.10 10.16 -8.81
N ARG A 96 4.88 11.29 -9.48
CA ARG A 96 4.78 11.37 -10.96
C ARG A 96 6.05 10.89 -11.69
N ASP A 97 7.20 11.00 -11.03
CA ASP A 97 8.50 10.54 -11.52
C ASP A 97 8.78 9.06 -11.18
N GLY A 98 7.84 8.37 -10.52
CA GLY A 98 7.97 6.98 -10.08
C GLY A 98 8.63 6.80 -8.73
N ARG A 99 9.12 7.88 -8.10
CA ARG A 99 9.74 7.76 -6.79
C ARG A 99 8.68 7.30 -5.80
N THR A 100 9.02 6.24 -5.06
CA THR A 100 8.18 5.73 -4.00
C THR A 100 8.63 6.25 -2.64
N THR A 101 7.68 6.66 -1.81
CA THR A 101 7.91 6.98 -0.40
C THR A 101 6.83 6.29 0.42
N GLY A 102 7.20 5.67 1.53
CA GLY A 102 6.25 4.94 2.35
C GLY A 102 6.47 5.15 3.85
N THR A 103 5.44 4.88 4.64
CA THR A 103 5.55 4.82 6.10
C THR A 103 6.40 3.63 6.52
N PRO A 104 7.09 3.68 7.69
CA PRO A 104 7.99 2.61 8.12
C PRO A 104 7.35 1.22 8.23
N GLY A 105 6.09 1.13 8.68
CA GLY A 105 5.38 -0.14 8.84
C GLY A 105 5.18 -0.91 7.51
N LEU A 106 5.29 -0.24 6.35
CA LEU A 106 5.32 -0.93 5.06
C LEU A 106 6.46 -1.95 4.90
N ALA A 107 7.54 -1.80 5.66
CA ALA A 107 8.65 -2.74 5.64
C ALA A 107 8.22 -4.14 6.12
N GLU A 108 7.27 -4.21 7.06
CA GLU A 108 6.78 -5.46 7.64
C GLU A 108 6.10 -6.34 6.58
N TYR A 109 5.37 -5.72 5.65
CA TYR A 109 4.73 -6.42 4.53
C TYR A 109 5.72 -6.82 3.41
N GLY A 110 6.95 -6.30 3.41
CA GLY A 110 7.97 -6.62 2.41
C GLY A 110 8.87 -7.79 2.79
N ALA A 111 9.05 -8.04 4.09
CA ALA A 111 10.05 -8.96 4.62
C ALA A 111 9.73 -10.46 4.38
N ALA A 112 8.48 -10.83 4.09
CA ALA A 112 8.11 -12.24 3.88
C ALA A 112 8.63 -12.85 2.56
N ALA A 113 9.32 -12.08 1.71
CA ALA A 113 10.02 -12.62 0.54
C ALA A 113 11.34 -13.35 0.90
N GLY A 114 11.82 -13.26 2.14
CA GLY A 114 13.14 -13.74 2.57
C GLY A 114 13.29 -15.26 2.79
N THR A 115 12.22 -16.05 2.87
CA THR A 115 12.32 -17.51 3.14
C THR A 115 12.29 -18.35 1.87
N ARG A 116 13.16 -18.04 0.91
CA ARG A 116 13.45 -18.92 -0.24
C ARG A 116 14.91 -18.86 -0.67
N LEU A 117 15.81 -19.19 0.26
CA LEU A 117 17.20 -19.60 -0.02
C LEU A 117 17.61 -20.70 0.97
N ALA A 118 17.06 -21.90 0.80
CA ALA A 118 17.63 -23.19 1.22
C ALA A 118 16.70 -24.29 0.70
N GLY A 119 17.19 -25.12 -0.21
CA GLY A 119 16.46 -26.24 -0.82
C GLY A 119 16.96 -26.52 -2.22
#